data_AF-A0A524KE70-F1
#
_entry.id   AF-A0A524KE70-F1
#
_cell.length_a   1.000
_cell.length_b   1.000
_cell.length_c   1.000
_cell.angle_alpha   90.00
_cell.angle_beta   90.00
_cell.angle_gamma   90.00
#
_symmetry.space_group_name_H-M   'P 1'
#
loop_
_entity.id
_entity.type
_entity.pdbx_description
1 polymer ?
#
loop_
_entity_poly.entity_id
_entity_poly.type
_entity_poly.pdbx_seq_one_letter_code
_entity_poly.pdbx_strand_id
1 'polypeptide(L)'
;MRIRFLKLAVVAALITAPGIGSAFTVYDGFGPFPNASFGGTGIPNNAVAASKQIIDGNTTITIAMNATERYSNPVVGNNSAAVFYATPGQNCGIATDPVGCPSATQGALWNWNYYIDIVSGSGKVLADYQIDIWYDLNPAGPTACCSTAGLGRIDVTAALLAFNPGSVLEQGSENLLFNYLNVGSPPYVIAPGGAFNPNALGNYQFAITVSSGSFPLDSVAMEVQVIPVPAAAWLFGSALGLFGVMRRRATA
;
A
#
# COMPACT_ATOMS: atom_id res chain seq x y z
N MET A 1 -53.98 12.81 -31.94
CA MET A 1 -52.50 12.73 -31.88
C MET A 1 -52.13 12.12 -30.53
N ARG A 2 -51.78 10.82 -30.48
CA ARG A 2 -51.53 10.08 -29.22
C ARG A 2 -50.03 9.93 -28.99
N ILE A 3 -49.51 10.60 -27.97
CA ILE A 3 -48.12 10.52 -27.52
C ILE A 3 -47.94 9.19 -26.79
N ARG A 4 -47.08 8.31 -27.31
CA ARG A 4 -46.72 7.04 -26.68
C ARG A 4 -45.55 7.28 -25.72
N PHE A 5 -45.80 7.10 -24.42
CA PHE A 5 -44.76 7.06 -23.40
C PHE A 5 -43.92 5.79 -23.57
N LEU A 6 -42.69 5.94 -24.05
CA LEU A 6 -41.70 4.87 -24.08
C LEU A 6 -41.24 4.63 -22.63
N LYS A 7 -41.58 3.47 -22.06
CA LYS A 7 -41.09 3.02 -20.76
C LYS A 7 -39.60 2.69 -20.90
N LEU A 8 -38.73 3.55 -20.39
CA LEU A 8 -37.31 3.27 -20.27
C LEU A 8 -37.11 2.31 -19.08
N ALA A 9 -36.86 1.04 -19.36
CA ALA A 9 -36.46 0.08 -18.34
C ALA A 9 -34.97 0.26 -18.05
N VAL A 10 -34.63 0.77 -16.87
CA VAL A 10 -33.24 0.79 -16.38
C VAL A 10 -32.91 -0.61 -15.89
N VAL A 11 -32.09 -1.33 -16.64
CA VAL A 11 -31.52 -2.61 -16.21
C VAL A 11 -30.29 -2.29 -15.35
N ALA A 12 -30.44 -2.43 -14.02
CA ALA A 12 -29.32 -2.41 -13.10
C ALA A 12 -28.65 -3.80 -13.14
N ALA A 13 -27.53 -3.92 -13.85
CA ALA A 13 -26.69 -5.12 -13.76
C ALA A 13 -26.00 -5.14 -12.39
N LEU A 14 -26.44 -6.03 -11.49
CA LEU A 14 -25.65 -6.37 -10.31
C LEU A 14 -24.40 -7.14 -10.79
N ILE A 15 -23.26 -6.45 -10.83
CA ILE A 15 -21.96 -7.10 -11.01
C ILE A 15 -21.61 -7.75 -9.67
N THR A 16 -21.89 -9.05 -9.53
CA THR A 16 -21.35 -9.86 -8.45
C THR A 16 -19.87 -10.08 -8.73
N ALA A 17 -19.00 -9.22 -8.21
CA ALA A 17 -17.58 -9.46 -8.24
C ALA A 17 -17.29 -10.73 -7.39
N PRO A 18 -16.51 -11.70 -7.90
CA PRO A 18 -16.07 -12.83 -7.08
C PRO A 18 -15.35 -12.26 -5.85
N GLY A 19 -15.71 -12.76 -4.66
CA GLY A 19 -15.05 -12.38 -3.42
C GLY A 19 -13.58 -12.76 -3.51
N ILE A 20 -12.72 -11.77 -3.74
CA ILE A 20 -11.29 -11.94 -3.64
C ILE A 20 -11.04 -12.27 -2.17
N GLY A 21 -10.44 -13.43 -1.88
CA GLY A 21 -10.15 -13.83 -0.51
C GLY A 21 -9.39 -12.72 0.18
N SER A 22 -9.95 -12.16 1.26
CA SER A 22 -9.28 -11.11 2.04
C SER A 22 -7.97 -11.70 2.56
N ALA A 23 -6.87 -10.97 2.35
CA ALA A 23 -5.64 -11.25 3.04
C ALA A 23 -5.83 -11.07 4.55
N PHE A 24 -4.86 -11.58 5.30
CA PHE A 24 -4.82 -11.36 6.74
C PHE A 24 -4.19 -10.00 7.03
N THR A 25 -4.73 -9.30 8.02
CA THR A 25 -4.16 -8.08 8.58
C THR A 25 -3.74 -8.37 10.03
N VAL A 26 -2.61 -7.80 10.45
CA VAL A 26 -2.08 -7.97 11.81
C VAL A 26 -1.65 -6.60 12.29
N TYR A 27 -2.22 -6.12 13.38
CA TYR A 27 -1.86 -4.85 14.01
C TYR A 27 -2.51 -4.75 15.38
N ASP A 28 -1.94 -3.93 16.26
CA ASP A 28 -2.52 -3.60 17.56
C ASP A 28 -3.42 -2.36 17.49
N GLY A 29 -3.08 -1.41 16.61
CA GLY A 29 -3.83 -0.18 16.40
C GLY A 29 -3.91 0.25 14.95
N PHE A 30 -5.00 0.91 14.59
CA PHE A 30 -5.18 1.54 13.28
C PHE A 30 -5.63 3.00 13.44
N GLY A 31 -4.98 3.92 12.75
CA GLY A 31 -5.38 5.33 12.75
C GLY A 31 -4.23 6.29 12.47
N PRO A 32 -4.34 7.55 12.91
CA PRO A 32 -3.29 8.54 12.74
C PRO A 32 -2.01 8.16 13.49
N PHE A 33 -0.88 8.26 12.80
CA PHE A 33 0.45 7.96 13.32
C PHE A 33 1.40 9.13 13.03
N PRO A 34 1.29 10.24 13.79
CA PRO A 34 1.95 11.51 13.46
C PRO A 34 3.48 11.46 13.50
N ASN A 35 4.08 10.43 14.11
CA ASN A 35 5.53 10.26 14.19
C ASN A 35 6.15 9.75 12.89
N ALA A 36 5.37 9.14 11.99
CA ALA A 36 5.89 8.65 10.72
C ALA A 36 5.90 9.76 9.67
N SER A 37 7.05 9.91 9.00
CA SER A 37 7.20 10.66 7.76
C SER A 37 7.40 9.74 6.55
N PHE A 38 7.62 8.44 6.77
CA PHE A 38 7.84 7.43 5.74
C PHE A 38 8.99 7.79 4.78
N GLY A 39 10.01 8.49 5.32
CA GLY A 39 11.18 8.91 4.56
C GLY A 39 10.95 10.13 3.65
N GLY A 40 9.79 10.79 3.70
CA GLY A 40 9.47 11.92 2.82
C GLY A 40 8.59 13.00 3.45
N THR A 41 8.46 14.13 2.77
CA THR A 41 7.49 15.16 3.12
C THR A 41 6.20 14.94 2.33
N GLY A 42 5.05 15.21 2.96
CA GLY A 42 3.75 15.14 2.30
C GLY A 42 3.16 13.73 2.12
N ILE A 43 3.79 12.68 2.67
CA ILE A 43 3.20 11.34 2.70
C ILE A 43 2.16 11.29 3.83
N PRO A 44 0.87 10.97 3.54
CA PRO A 44 -0.16 10.89 4.57
C PRO A 44 0.13 9.84 5.64
N ASN A 45 -0.16 10.18 6.90
CA ASN A 45 0.00 9.31 8.06
C ASN A 45 -1.27 9.24 8.94
N ASN A 46 -2.43 9.51 8.36
CA ASN A 46 -3.73 9.50 9.05
C ASN A 46 -4.39 8.11 9.15
N ALA A 47 -3.93 7.14 8.37
CA ALA A 47 -4.46 5.79 8.30
C ALA A 47 -3.31 4.78 8.25
N VAL A 48 -2.84 4.37 9.43
CA VAL A 48 -1.64 3.55 9.60
C VAL A 48 -1.95 2.37 10.50
N ALA A 49 -1.59 1.17 10.05
CA ALA A 49 -1.60 -0.03 10.86
C ALA A 49 -0.29 -0.08 11.65
N ALA A 50 -0.37 -0.22 12.97
CA ALA A 50 0.80 -0.19 13.84
C ALA A 50 0.74 -1.29 14.90
N SER A 51 1.90 -1.81 15.25
CA SER A 51 2.14 -2.68 16.40
C SER A 51 3.20 -2.05 17.29
N LYS A 52 3.07 -2.23 18.60
CA LYS A 52 3.98 -1.64 19.58
C LYS A 52 4.17 -2.57 20.76
N GLN A 53 5.39 -3.07 20.91
CA GLN A 53 5.73 -4.01 21.96
C GLN A 53 6.83 -3.48 22.88
N ILE A 54 6.64 -3.70 24.19
CA ILE A 54 7.71 -3.51 25.18
C ILE A 54 8.43 -4.84 25.36
N ILE A 55 9.73 -4.81 25.16
CA ILE A 55 10.66 -5.94 25.30
C ILE A 55 11.75 -5.58 26.30
N ASP A 56 12.28 -6.59 26.99
CA ASP A 56 13.36 -6.46 27.99
C ASP A 56 13.10 -5.38 29.07
N GLY A 57 11.83 -5.12 29.37
CA GLY A 57 11.37 -4.23 30.45
C GLY A 57 11.50 -2.72 30.18
N ASN A 58 12.35 -2.28 29.25
CA ASN A 58 12.55 -0.85 28.97
C ASN A 58 12.79 -0.50 27.48
N THR A 59 12.75 -1.49 26.59
CA THR A 59 12.92 -1.28 25.16
C THR A 59 11.57 -1.40 24.50
N THR A 60 11.22 -0.43 23.67
CA THR A 60 9.95 -0.41 22.95
C THR A 60 10.26 -0.48 21.46
N ILE A 61 9.75 -1.51 20.79
CA ILE A 61 9.76 -1.61 19.34
C ILE A 61 8.41 -1.14 18.82
N THR A 62 8.43 -0.26 17.83
CA THR A 62 7.22 0.16 17.11
C THR A 62 7.40 -0.12 15.62
N ILE A 63 6.48 -0.89 15.05
CA ILE A 63 6.43 -1.17 13.61
C ILE A 63 5.10 -0.69 13.05
N ALA A 64 5.12 -0.08 11.88
CA ALA A 64 3.93 0.48 11.27
C ALA A 64 4.00 0.45 9.75
N MET A 65 2.83 0.33 9.12
CA MET A 65 2.67 0.29 7.67
C MET A 65 1.41 1.03 7.22
N ASN A 66 1.49 1.64 6.05
CA ASN A 66 0.31 2.07 5.30
C ASN A 66 0.54 2.04 3.79
N ALA A 67 -0.52 2.25 3.02
CA ALA A 67 -0.42 2.52 1.59
C ALA A 67 -0.96 3.92 1.29
N THR A 68 -0.31 4.61 0.37
CA THR A 68 -0.66 5.99 -0.04
C THR A 68 -0.57 6.15 -1.54
N GLU A 69 -1.26 7.13 -2.10
CA GLU A 69 -1.03 7.54 -3.47
C GLU A 69 0.42 8.01 -3.66
N ARG A 70 0.96 7.75 -4.85
CA ARG A 70 2.26 8.27 -5.24
C ARG A 70 2.06 9.65 -5.84
N TYR A 71 2.58 10.70 -5.21
CA TYR A 71 2.37 12.09 -5.65
C TYR A 71 0.86 12.46 -5.71
N SER A 72 0.42 13.14 -6.77
CA SER A 72 -0.98 13.56 -6.97
C SER A 72 -1.84 12.52 -7.72
N ASN A 73 -1.49 11.23 -7.61
CA ASN A 73 -2.28 10.14 -8.20
C ASN A 73 -3.60 9.94 -7.44
N PRO A 74 -4.54 9.13 -7.98
CA PRO A 74 -5.80 8.84 -7.30
C PRO A 74 -5.58 8.39 -5.84
N VAL A 75 -6.28 9.03 -4.92
CA VAL A 75 -6.15 8.81 -3.47
C VAL A 75 -6.36 7.33 -3.14
N VAL A 76 -5.48 6.79 -2.30
CA VAL A 76 -5.65 5.43 -1.75
C VAL A 76 -6.68 5.46 -0.62
N GLY A 77 -7.75 4.67 -0.78
CA GLY A 77 -8.78 4.50 0.25
C GLY A 77 -8.39 3.44 1.29
N ASN A 78 -9.18 3.28 2.34
CA ASN A 78 -9.04 2.16 3.28
C ASN A 78 -10.37 1.83 3.97
N ASN A 79 -10.46 0.64 4.58
CA ASN A 79 -11.63 0.17 5.34
C ASN A 79 -11.52 0.42 6.86
N SER A 80 -10.61 1.28 7.29
CA SER A 80 -10.28 1.49 8.71
C SER A 80 -9.76 0.25 9.47
N ALA A 81 -9.28 -0.77 8.76
CA ALA A 81 -8.81 -2.03 9.32
C ALA A 81 -7.64 -2.62 8.51
N ALA A 82 -6.67 -1.78 8.13
CA ALA A 82 -5.45 -2.15 7.39
C ALA A 82 -5.66 -2.83 6.02
N VAL A 83 -6.85 -2.71 5.43
CA VAL A 83 -7.08 -3.01 4.02
C VAL A 83 -7.22 -1.70 3.26
N PHE A 84 -6.32 -1.49 2.30
CA PHE A 84 -6.24 -0.29 1.47
C PHE A 84 -6.80 -0.57 0.08
N TYR A 85 -7.36 0.46 -0.56
CA TYR A 85 -7.95 0.39 -1.89
C TYR A 85 -7.18 1.30 -2.84
N ALA A 86 -6.52 0.70 -3.83
CA ALA A 86 -5.73 1.42 -4.82
C ALA A 86 -6.31 1.25 -6.23
N THR A 87 -6.06 2.24 -7.10
CA THR A 87 -6.40 2.17 -8.53
C THR A 87 -5.25 1.50 -9.30
N PRO A 88 -5.54 0.59 -10.26
CA PRO A 88 -4.51 0.03 -11.13
C PRO A 88 -3.90 1.11 -12.02
N GLY A 89 -2.60 0.99 -12.31
CA GLY A 89 -1.92 1.81 -13.30
C GLY A 89 -0.47 2.12 -12.95
N GLN A 90 0.21 2.70 -13.93
CA GLN A 90 1.54 3.28 -13.76
C GLN A 90 1.39 4.78 -13.56
N ASN A 91 2.20 5.32 -12.66
CA ASN A 91 2.37 6.76 -12.52
C ASN A 91 2.94 7.28 -13.84
N CYS A 92 2.32 8.33 -14.36
CA CYS A 92 2.73 8.98 -15.61
C CYS A 92 3.51 10.29 -15.38
N GLY A 93 3.97 10.49 -14.15
CA GLY A 93 4.62 11.73 -13.71
C GLY A 93 3.64 12.90 -13.57
N ILE A 94 4.18 14.06 -13.18
CA ILE A 94 3.51 15.35 -13.35
C ILE A 94 3.52 15.72 -14.84
N ALA A 95 2.57 16.50 -15.34
CA ALA A 95 2.40 16.81 -16.77
C ALA A 95 3.63 17.41 -17.49
N THR A 96 4.67 17.81 -16.74
CA THR A 96 5.96 18.31 -17.23
C THR A 96 7.05 17.25 -17.33
N ASP A 97 6.76 15.97 -17.04
CA ASP A 97 7.75 14.90 -17.07
C ASP A 97 8.16 14.59 -18.53
N PRO A 98 9.45 14.76 -18.91
CA PRO A 98 9.92 14.59 -20.27
C PRO A 98 9.93 13.12 -20.74
N VAL A 99 9.73 12.14 -19.85
CA VAL A 99 9.84 10.71 -20.17
C VAL A 99 8.57 10.18 -20.88
N GLY A 100 7.45 10.91 -20.82
CA GLY A 100 6.18 10.48 -21.42
C GLY A 100 5.48 9.37 -20.61
N CYS A 101 4.17 9.23 -20.85
CA CYS A 101 3.29 8.27 -20.16
C CYS A 101 3.05 7.04 -21.06
N PRO A 102 3.19 5.79 -20.58
CA PRO A 102 3.66 5.37 -19.24
C PRO A 102 5.17 5.00 -19.20
N SER A 103 5.86 5.30 -18.11
CA SER A 103 7.26 4.88 -17.87
C SER A 103 7.40 3.98 -16.65
N ALA A 104 8.11 2.86 -16.80
CA ALA A 104 8.48 1.98 -15.69
C ALA A 104 9.33 2.69 -14.61
N THR A 105 10.04 3.77 -14.97
CA THR A 105 10.85 4.55 -14.02
C THR A 105 10.00 5.42 -13.08
N GLN A 106 8.73 5.65 -13.40
CA GLN A 106 7.87 6.55 -12.63
C GLN A 106 7.09 5.85 -11.52
N GLY A 107 7.05 4.53 -11.50
CA GLY A 107 6.40 3.72 -10.46
C GLY A 107 4.95 3.37 -10.75
N ALA A 108 4.33 2.58 -9.89
CA ALA A 108 2.88 2.40 -9.78
C ALA A 108 2.20 3.68 -9.28
N LEU A 109 0.88 3.78 -9.41
CA LEU A 109 0.09 4.92 -8.90
C LEU A 109 0.11 5.07 -7.36
N TRP A 110 0.51 4.03 -6.64
CA TRP A 110 0.52 3.97 -5.19
C TRP A 110 1.86 3.41 -4.67
N ASN A 111 2.17 3.74 -3.43
CA ASN A 111 3.30 3.20 -2.69
C ASN A 111 2.79 2.43 -1.46
N TRP A 112 3.61 1.54 -0.94
CA TRP A 112 3.48 1.03 0.42
C TRP A 112 4.60 1.61 1.26
N ASN A 113 4.32 1.92 2.51
CA ASN A 113 5.24 2.62 3.38
C ASN A 113 5.45 1.82 4.66
N TYR A 114 6.64 1.99 5.25
CA TYR A 114 7.02 1.34 6.49
C TYR A 114 7.66 2.33 7.47
N TYR A 115 7.50 2.04 8.75
CA TYR A 115 8.12 2.75 9.85
C TYR A 115 8.53 1.75 10.91
N ILE A 116 9.77 1.81 11.37
CA ILE A 116 10.38 0.88 12.32
C ILE A 116 11.22 1.72 13.28
N ASP A 117 10.84 1.76 14.54
CA ASP A 117 11.48 2.57 15.57
C ASP A 117 11.76 1.75 16.83
N ILE A 118 12.90 2.03 17.46
CA ILE A 118 13.28 1.46 18.75
C ILE A 118 13.61 2.58 19.71
N VAL A 119 12.84 2.66 20.79
CA VAL A 119 13.14 3.51 21.93
C VAL A 119 13.64 2.62 23.06
N SER A 120 14.91 2.75 23.44
CA SER A 120 15.55 1.89 24.44
C SER A 120 16.27 2.68 25.52
N GLY A 121 15.98 2.37 26.78
CA GLY A 121 16.74 2.87 27.93
C GLY A 121 18.12 2.21 28.09
N SER A 122 18.37 1.08 27.43
CA SER A 122 19.64 0.33 27.47
C SER A 122 20.53 0.56 26.25
N GLY A 123 20.18 1.50 25.36
CA GLY A 123 20.95 1.81 24.16
C GLY A 123 20.85 0.76 23.05
N LYS A 124 19.77 -0.03 23.02
CA LYS A 124 19.50 -0.96 21.91
C LYS A 124 19.22 -0.21 20.61
N VAL A 125 19.64 -0.80 19.50
CA VAL A 125 19.45 -0.28 18.14
C VAL A 125 18.71 -1.30 17.28
N LEU A 126 18.25 -0.89 16.10
CA LEU A 126 17.52 -1.77 15.17
C LEU A 126 18.34 -3.00 14.76
N ALA A 127 19.66 -2.84 14.58
CA ALA A 127 20.55 -3.93 14.18
C ALA A 127 20.75 -5.02 15.26
N ASP A 128 20.27 -4.81 16.49
CA ASP A 128 20.25 -5.83 17.55
C ASP A 128 19.14 -6.89 17.36
N TYR A 129 18.24 -6.68 16.40
CA TYR A 129 17.10 -7.54 16.11
C TYR A 129 17.16 -8.04 14.67
N GLN A 130 16.48 -9.15 14.37
CA GLN A 130 16.20 -9.55 12.99
C GLN A 130 14.87 -8.92 12.57
N ILE A 131 14.93 -8.06 11.55
CA ILE A 131 13.82 -7.27 11.03
C ILE A 131 13.71 -7.57 9.54
N ASP A 132 12.59 -8.16 9.15
CA ASP A 132 12.30 -8.48 7.75
C ASP A 132 11.03 -7.76 7.30
N ILE A 133 11.09 -7.14 6.12
CA ILE A 133 9.91 -6.64 5.44
C ILE A 133 9.55 -7.59 4.30
N TRP A 134 8.31 -8.04 4.28
CA TRP A 134 7.75 -8.94 3.29
C TRP A 134 6.85 -8.17 2.33
N TYR A 135 6.93 -8.50 1.04
CA TYR A 135 6.14 -7.83 0.00
C TYR A 135 5.69 -8.80 -1.09
N ASP A 136 4.51 -8.56 -1.64
CA ASP A 136 3.94 -9.37 -2.72
C ASP A 136 4.01 -8.65 -4.07
N LEU A 137 4.34 -9.39 -5.13
CA LEU A 137 4.23 -8.93 -6.53
C LEU A 137 3.10 -9.61 -7.30
N ASN A 138 2.45 -10.62 -6.71
CA ASN A 138 1.39 -11.41 -7.31
C ASN A 138 0.01 -10.96 -6.79
N PRO A 139 -0.88 -10.44 -7.65
CA PRO A 139 -2.22 -10.00 -7.25
C PRO A 139 -3.15 -11.13 -6.76
N ALA A 140 -2.78 -12.39 -6.93
CA ALA A 140 -3.55 -13.50 -6.39
C ALA A 140 -3.51 -13.56 -4.85
N GLY A 141 -2.54 -12.88 -4.23
CA GLY A 141 -2.19 -13.04 -2.83
C GLY A 141 -1.63 -14.45 -2.54
N PRO A 142 -1.06 -14.68 -1.35
CA PRO A 142 -0.75 -16.02 -0.88
C PRO A 142 -2.02 -16.83 -0.68
N THR A 143 -1.93 -18.12 -1.01
CA THR A 143 -3.04 -19.09 -0.95
C THR A 143 -3.43 -19.50 0.46
N ALA A 144 -2.67 -19.09 1.48
CA ALA A 144 -2.91 -19.39 2.89
C ALA A 144 -2.74 -18.14 3.76
N CYS A 145 -3.56 -18.02 4.81
CA CYS A 145 -3.35 -16.99 5.82
C CYS A 145 -1.94 -17.07 6.37
N CYS A 146 -1.38 -15.91 6.66
CA CYS A 146 -0.29 -15.79 7.60
C CYS A 146 1.03 -16.40 7.09
N SER A 147 1.09 -16.74 5.80
CA SER A 147 2.24 -17.38 5.17
C SER A 147 3.07 -16.35 4.41
N THR A 148 4.36 -16.27 4.72
CA THR A 148 5.34 -15.50 3.94
C THR A 148 5.91 -16.28 2.76
N ALA A 149 5.51 -17.54 2.58
CA ALA A 149 5.97 -18.36 1.46
C ALA A 149 5.56 -17.74 0.12
N GLY A 150 6.55 -17.54 -0.75
CA GLY A 150 6.36 -16.94 -2.07
C GLY A 150 6.43 -15.42 -2.10
N LEU A 151 6.50 -14.74 -0.95
CA LEU A 151 6.71 -13.30 -0.86
C LEU A 151 8.19 -12.95 -1.07
N GLY A 152 8.41 -11.70 -1.50
CA GLY A 152 9.71 -11.06 -1.47
C GLY A 152 10.08 -10.68 -0.05
N ARG A 153 11.37 -10.49 0.19
CA ARG A 153 11.90 -10.12 1.52
C ARG A 153 12.95 -9.02 1.40
N ILE A 154 12.88 -8.02 2.26
CA ILE A 154 13.95 -7.07 2.54
C ILE A 154 14.45 -7.37 3.94
N ASP A 155 15.70 -7.80 4.04
CA ASP A 155 16.41 -8.01 5.31
C ASP A 155 16.94 -6.65 5.79
N VAL A 156 16.11 -5.95 6.57
CA VAL A 156 16.40 -4.59 7.07
C VAL A 156 17.62 -4.64 7.99
N THR A 157 17.75 -5.70 8.79
CA THR A 157 18.91 -5.90 9.67
C THR A 157 20.20 -5.97 8.88
N ALA A 158 20.26 -6.77 7.82
CA ALA A 158 21.43 -6.86 6.96
C ALA A 158 21.75 -5.51 6.28
N ALA A 159 20.72 -4.76 5.85
CA ALA A 159 20.90 -3.42 5.30
C ALA A 159 21.48 -2.44 6.34
N LEU A 160 20.94 -2.43 7.56
CA LEU A 160 21.41 -1.59 8.66
C LEU A 160 22.86 -1.93 9.04
N LEU A 161 23.21 -3.21 9.17
CA LEU A 161 24.58 -3.63 9.45
C LEU A 161 25.58 -3.15 8.38
N ALA A 162 25.15 -3.05 7.12
CA ALA A 162 25.98 -2.59 6.03
C ALA A 162 26.17 -1.06 5.98
N PHE A 163 25.13 -0.27 6.33
CA PHE A 163 25.15 1.18 6.08
C PHE A 163 24.96 2.04 7.33
N ASN A 164 24.22 1.58 8.33
CA ASN A 164 23.89 2.37 9.52
C ASN A 164 23.56 1.47 10.74
N PRO A 165 24.54 0.74 11.30
CA PRO A 165 24.29 -0.22 12.38
C PRO A 165 23.80 0.43 13.68
N GLY A 166 24.02 1.73 13.85
CA GLY A 166 23.58 2.50 15.03
C GLY A 166 22.17 3.07 14.91
N SER A 167 21.42 2.77 13.84
CA SER A 167 20.10 3.37 13.66
C SER A 167 19.09 2.87 14.68
N VAL A 168 18.31 3.80 15.23
CA VAL A 168 17.13 3.51 16.06
C VAL A 168 15.82 3.67 15.29
N LEU A 169 15.87 4.30 14.11
CA LEU A 169 14.72 4.59 13.26
C LEU A 169 15.05 4.25 11.80
N GLU A 170 14.15 3.51 11.16
CA GLU A 170 14.21 3.17 9.74
C GLU A 170 12.79 3.29 9.18
N GLN A 171 12.62 4.07 8.12
CA GLN A 171 11.32 4.32 7.52
C GLN A 171 11.47 4.66 6.04
N GLY A 172 10.48 4.26 5.24
CA GLY A 172 10.55 4.42 3.80
C GLY A 172 9.20 4.30 3.11
N SER A 173 9.21 4.62 1.82
CA SER A 173 8.07 4.58 0.91
C SER A 173 8.49 3.90 -0.38
N GLU A 174 7.99 2.69 -0.57
CA GLU A 174 8.41 1.78 -1.61
C GLU A 174 7.37 1.65 -2.71
N ASN A 175 7.85 1.40 -3.93
CA ASN A 175 7.01 1.18 -5.08
C ASN A 175 7.36 -0.14 -5.76
N LEU A 176 6.36 -0.96 -6.06
CA LEU A 176 6.59 -2.30 -6.60
C LEU A 176 7.22 -2.33 -8.00
N LEU A 177 7.28 -1.19 -8.71
CA LEU A 177 8.05 -1.05 -9.95
C LEU A 177 9.52 -0.64 -9.73
N PHE A 178 9.95 -0.42 -8.49
CA PHE A 178 11.38 -0.29 -8.22
C PHE A 178 12.09 -1.58 -8.59
N ASN A 179 12.97 -1.49 -9.59
CA ASN A 179 13.59 -2.65 -10.23
C ASN A 179 14.32 -3.55 -9.22
N TYR A 180 14.90 -2.95 -8.19
CA TYR A 180 15.68 -3.61 -7.15
C TYR A 180 14.84 -4.67 -6.39
N LEU A 181 13.53 -4.43 -6.21
CA LEU A 181 12.57 -5.37 -5.62
C LEU A 181 12.21 -6.54 -6.56
N ASN A 182 12.27 -6.33 -7.88
CA ASN A 182 11.94 -7.35 -8.87
C ASN A 182 13.14 -8.27 -9.17
N VAL A 183 14.37 -7.77 -9.02
CA VAL A 183 15.60 -8.53 -9.31
C VAL A 183 16.29 -9.09 -8.05
N GLY A 184 15.88 -8.67 -6.85
CA GLY A 184 16.51 -9.13 -5.61
C GLY A 184 17.94 -8.60 -5.46
N SER A 185 18.11 -7.30 -5.73
CA SER A 185 19.39 -6.62 -5.56
C SER A 185 19.10 -5.33 -4.83
N PRO A 186 19.89 -4.91 -3.83
CA PRO A 186 21.17 -5.49 -3.34
C PRO A 186 21.01 -6.80 -2.54
N PRO A 187 22.09 -7.43 -2.03
CA PRO A 187 22.06 -8.79 -1.45
C PRO A 187 21.14 -9.03 -0.24
N TYR A 188 20.64 -7.97 0.39
CA TYR A 188 19.64 -8.03 1.46
C TYR A 188 18.19 -7.99 0.94
N VAL A 189 17.99 -8.00 -0.37
CA VAL A 189 16.68 -8.07 -1.02
C VAL A 189 16.56 -9.41 -1.73
N ILE A 190 15.50 -10.15 -1.43
CA ILE A 190 15.10 -11.37 -2.12
C ILE A 190 13.82 -11.06 -2.87
N ALA A 191 13.84 -11.18 -4.20
CA ALA A 191 12.66 -10.99 -5.02
C ALA A 191 11.70 -12.19 -4.90
N PRO A 192 10.37 -11.97 -4.92
CA PRO A 192 9.42 -13.06 -5.08
C PRO A 192 9.45 -13.61 -6.51
N GLY A 193 8.76 -14.73 -6.73
CA GLY A 193 8.54 -15.24 -8.08
C GLY A 193 7.61 -14.32 -8.90
N GLY A 194 7.95 -14.12 -10.17
CA GLY A 194 7.15 -13.30 -11.10
C GLY A 194 7.61 -11.85 -11.16
N ALA A 195 6.80 -11.00 -11.81
CA ALA A 195 7.06 -9.57 -11.94
C ALA A 195 5.79 -8.80 -11.61
N PHE A 196 5.94 -7.64 -10.99
CA PHE A 196 4.80 -6.79 -10.66
C PHE A 196 4.10 -6.30 -11.93
N ASN A 197 2.78 -6.48 -12.01
CA ASN A 197 1.96 -5.87 -13.05
C ASN A 197 1.09 -4.75 -12.45
N PRO A 198 1.40 -3.46 -12.69
CA PRO A 198 0.67 -2.34 -12.12
C PRO A 198 -0.79 -2.25 -12.57
N ASN A 199 -1.15 -2.91 -13.68
CA ASN A 199 -2.52 -2.95 -14.17
C ASN A 199 -3.31 -4.17 -13.66
N ALA A 200 -2.66 -5.09 -12.95
CA ALA A 200 -3.32 -6.28 -12.46
C ALA A 200 -4.16 -5.99 -11.22
N LEU A 201 -5.41 -6.40 -11.31
CA LEU A 201 -6.38 -6.32 -10.21
C LEU A 201 -6.16 -7.48 -9.26
N GLY A 202 -6.37 -7.24 -7.98
CA GLY A 202 -6.24 -8.26 -6.95
C GLY A 202 -5.68 -7.72 -5.65
N ASN A 203 -5.17 -8.62 -4.82
CA ASN A 203 -4.74 -8.33 -3.47
C ASN A 203 -3.22 -8.51 -3.38
N TYR A 204 -2.55 -7.50 -2.85
CA TYR A 204 -1.12 -7.52 -2.57
C TYR A 204 -0.91 -7.45 -1.06
N GLN A 205 -0.03 -8.28 -0.54
CA GLN A 205 0.24 -8.37 0.89
C GLN A 205 1.60 -7.78 1.26
N PHE A 206 1.64 -7.16 2.44
CA PHE A 206 2.84 -6.58 3.00
C PHE A 206 2.88 -6.87 4.50
N ALA A 207 4.07 -7.16 5.02
CA ALA A 207 4.25 -7.37 6.44
C ALA A 207 5.64 -6.93 6.92
N ILE A 208 5.75 -6.61 8.20
CA ILE A 208 7.02 -6.49 8.91
C ILE A 208 7.01 -7.54 10.01
N THR A 209 8.12 -8.27 10.16
CA THR A 209 8.33 -9.20 11.26
C THR A 209 9.59 -8.83 12.00
N VAL A 210 9.53 -8.87 13.34
CA VAL A 210 10.65 -8.59 14.22
C VAL A 210 10.90 -9.79 15.12
N SER A 211 12.16 -10.19 15.27
CA SER A 211 12.56 -11.29 16.15
C SER A 211 13.90 -11.02 16.84
N SER A 212 14.13 -11.72 17.95
CA SER A 212 15.42 -11.76 18.64
C SER A 212 15.89 -13.21 18.73
N GLY A 213 16.93 -13.55 17.98
CA GLY A 213 17.33 -14.94 17.77
C GLY A 213 16.20 -15.76 17.13
N SER A 214 15.75 -16.82 17.79
CA SER A 214 14.63 -17.65 17.32
C SER A 214 13.26 -17.23 17.88
N PHE A 215 13.22 -16.19 18.72
CA PHE A 215 11.99 -15.76 19.37
C PHE A 215 11.29 -14.65 18.58
N PRO A 216 10.07 -14.88 18.06
CA PRO A 216 9.30 -13.83 17.41
C PRO A 216 8.87 -12.80 18.46
N LEU A 217 9.13 -11.52 18.19
CA LEU A 217 8.74 -10.42 19.06
C LEU A 217 7.41 -9.85 18.60
N ASP A 218 7.40 -9.28 17.39
CA ASP A 218 6.28 -8.48 16.90
C ASP A 218 6.07 -8.66 15.38
N SER A 219 4.87 -8.36 14.90
CA SER A 219 4.56 -8.31 13.48
C SER A 219 3.43 -7.33 13.17
N VAL A 220 3.51 -6.69 12.02
CA VAL A 220 2.40 -5.91 11.44
C VAL A 220 2.19 -6.35 9.99
N ALA A 221 0.95 -6.45 9.54
CA ALA A 221 0.60 -6.85 8.18
C ALA A 221 -0.61 -6.06 7.67
N MET A 222 -0.56 -5.71 6.40
CA MET A 222 -1.62 -4.98 5.70
C MET A 222 -1.86 -5.55 4.29
N GLU A 223 -3.00 -5.17 3.72
CA GLU A 223 -3.43 -5.56 2.39
C GLU A 223 -3.66 -4.34 1.51
N VAL A 224 -3.24 -4.40 0.24
CA VAL A 224 -3.66 -3.44 -0.78
C VAL A 224 -4.48 -4.16 -1.84
N GLN A 225 -5.76 -3.80 -1.93
CA GLN A 225 -6.67 -4.26 -2.98
C GLN A 225 -6.64 -3.29 -4.15
N VAL A 226 -6.14 -3.77 -5.28
CA VAL A 226 -6.17 -3.04 -6.54
C VAL A 226 -7.49 -3.33 -7.24
N ILE A 227 -8.38 -2.34 -7.22
CA ILE A 227 -9.73 -2.44 -7.77
C ILE A 227 -9.94 -1.42 -8.88
N PRO A 228 -10.73 -1.75 -9.93
CA PRO A 228 -11.10 -0.75 -10.92
C PRO A 228 -11.86 0.39 -10.25
N VAL A 229 -11.59 1.63 -10.68
CA VAL A 229 -12.47 2.75 -10.34
C VAL A 229 -13.87 2.40 -10.85
N PRO A 230 -14.91 2.36 -9.99
CA PRO A 230 -16.24 2.03 -10.43
C PRO A 230 -16.63 2.97 -11.59
N ALA A 231 -16.94 2.43 -12.77
CA ALA A 231 -17.37 3.23 -13.92
C ALA A 231 -18.57 4.13 -13.58
N ALA A 232 -19.34 3.73 -12.57
CA ALA A 232 -20.39 4.52 -11.95
C ALA A 232 -19.90 5.90 -11.45
N ALA A 233 -18.72 6.01 -10.84
CA ALA A 233 -18.21 7.30 -10.37
C ALA A 233 -18.03 8.30 -11.54
N TRP A 234 -17.52 7.81 -12.68
CA TRP A 234 -17.39 8.60 -13.91
C TRP A 234 -18.75 8.94 -14.53
N LEU A 235 -19.67 7.98 -14.57
CA LEU A 235 -21.01 8.18 -15.11
C LEU A 235 -21.83 9.16 -14.27
N PHE A 236 -21.79 9.07 -12.94
CA PHE A 236 -22.51 10.00 -12.06
C PHE A 236 -21.87 11.38 -12.08
N GLY A 237 -20.54 11.49 -12.06
CA GLY A 237 -19.84 12.77 -12.19
C GLY A 237 -20.16 13.46 -13.52
N SER A 238 -20.10 12.74 -14.64
CA SER A 238 -20.42 13.29 -15.96
C SER A 238 -21.91 13.63 -16.10
N ALA A 239 -22.82 12.82 -15.56
CA ALA A 239 -24.25 13.11 -15.55
C ALA A 239 -24.56 14.39 -14.77
N LEU A 240 -23.99 14.56 -13.57
CA LEU A 240 -24.15 15.80 -12.78
C LEU A 240 -23.58 17.02 -13.50
N GLY A 241 -22.43 16.88 -14.17
CA GLY A 241 -21.86 17.92 -15.02
C GLY A 241 -22.79 18.33 -16.16
N LEU A 242 -23.36 17.34 -16.88
CA LEU A 242 -24.34 17.57 -17.94
C LEU A 242 -25.60 18.26 -17.42
N PHE A 243 -26.16 17.82 -16.29
CA PHE A 243 -27.31 18.47 -15.66
C PHE A 243 -27.02 19.92 -15.24
N GLY A 244 -25.81 20.21 -14.75
CA GLY A 244 -25.37 21.57 -14.44
C GLY A 244 -25.33 22.48 -15.68
N VAL A 245 -24.78 21.99 -16.80
CA VAL A 245 -24.73 22.72 -18.08
C VAL A 245 -26.14 22.95 -18.64
N MET A 246 -27.01 21.94 -18.59
CA MET A 246 -28.39 22.06 -19.04
C MET A 246 -29.18 23.10 -18.23
N ARG A 247 -28.99 23.13 -16.90
CA ARG A 247 -29.65 24.13 -16.04
C ARG A 247 -29.23 25.56 -16.38
N ARG A 248 -27.94 25.81 -16.65
CA ARG A 248 -27.45 27.14 -17.05
C ARG A 248 -28.04 27.63 -18.36
N ARG A 249 -28.25 26.71 -19.33
CA ARG A 249 -28.87 27.05 -20.63
C ARG A 249 -30.37 27.31 -20.54
N ALA A 250 -31.06 26.78 -19.54
CA ALA A 250 -32.49 27.00 -19.36
C ALA A 250 -32.83 28.37 -18.75
N THR A 251 -31.85 29.02 -18.12
CA THR A 251 -31.99 30.34 -17.47
C THR A 251 -31.44 31.50 -18.30
N ALA A 252 -30.82 31.23 -19.44
CA ALA A 252 -30.33 32.22 -20.40
C ALA A 252 -31.30 32.29 -21.58
#